data_AF-A0A8T0DE59-F1
#
_entry.id   AF-A0A8T0DE59-F1
#
_cell.length_a   1.000
_cell.length_b   1.000
_cell.length_c   1.000
_cell.angle_alpha   90.00
_cell.angle_beta   90.00
_cell.angle_gamma   90.00
#
_symmetry.space_group_name_H-M   'P 1'
#
loop_
_entity.id
_entity.type
_entity.pdbx_description
1 polymer ?
#
loop_
_entity_poly.entity_id
_entity_poly.type
_entity_poly.pdbx_seq_one_letter_code
_entity_poly.pdbx_strand_id
1 'polypeptide(L)'
;MNVTSAFADLFLGSPFSTEVGSLIEEATEDFVANVDLWQLFTRICDTVNRSPTGPKDAVRAIRRRFTTSVCSNESIAMNTLLLLEVCMSRCGYRFYVALGTRENLRELAKYAAPEVENVPERVRNKLLALLQTWALQFEKQVDLQEFVVVYAGLKGRGVSFPDPISPTKNKPNAVTATGDTPVTSCPRSPSLPSAVVTGQEQSVTQTSGTTTNSASRDSKLNSDLAQVRVNICVLSDLITEAETSGTVNSEAKQLMTDVATALQEMSRRLIQAISCWEAYQETLPSRGTTDSVLLDLLNVNDELHTVLLRYSRTVHTDPDTTRQNQVSDFIRSVIPFRCG
;
A
#
# COMPACT_ATOMS: atom_id res chain seq x y z
N MET A 1 24.06 -26.54 -7.43
CA MET A 1 24.41 -25.94 -6.12
C MET A 1 25.85 -25.42 -6.20
N ASN A 2 26.10 -24.18 -5.79
CA ASN A 2 27.46 -23.62 -5.76
C ASN A 2 28.25 -24.23 -4.60
N VAL A 3 29.51 -24.63 -4.83
CA VAL A 3 30.37 -25.32 -3.84
C VAL A 3 30.56 -24.49 -2.55
N THR A 4 30.52 -23.16 -2.68
CA THR A 4 30.59 -22.20 -1.56
C THR A 4 29.39 -22.31 -0.61
N SER A 5 28.20 -22.58 -1.13
CA SER A 5 26.98 -22.73 -0.31
C SER A 5 26.99 -24.01 0.51
N ALA A 6 27.47 -25.12 -0.06
CA ALA A 6 27.59 -26.39 0.63
C ALA A 6 28.64 -26.35 1.77
N PHE A 7 29.72 -25.58 1.58
CA PHE A 7 30.73 -25.39 2.62
C PHE A 7 30.22 -24.50 3.77
N ALA A 8 29.42 -23.47 3.48
CA ALA A 8 28.76 -22.68 4.52
C ALA A 8 27.71 -23.49 5.31
N ASP A 9 26.99 -24.39 4.64
CA ASP A 9 26.00 -25.28 5.28
C ASP A 9 26.64 -26.32 6.22
N LEU A 10 27.90 -26.70 6.00
CA LEU A 10 28.67 -27.60 6.87
C LEU A 10 29.02 -26.98 8.24
N PHE A 11 29.28 -25.67 8.29
CA PHE A 11 29.66 -25.00 9.54
C PHE A 11 28.50 -24.26 10.23
N LEU A 12 27.51 -23.80 9.47
CA LEU A 12 26.37 -23.03 10.00
C LEU A 12 25.04 -23.83 9.99
N GLY A 13 25.05 -25.12 9.67
CA GLY A 13 23.84 -25.95 9.56
C GLY A 13 22.94 -25.58 8.38
N SER A 14 21.90 -26.36 8.06
CA SER A 14 21.00 -26.01 6.96
C SER A 14 20.24 -24.69 7.25
N PRO A 15 20.11 -23.76 6.29
CA PRO A 15 19.33 -22.53 6.46
C PRO A 15 17.88 -22.79 6.92
N PHE A 16 17.31 -23.91 6.49
CA PHE A 16 15.93 -24.32 6.80
C PHE A 16 15.78 -25.02 8.15
N SER A 17 16.87 -25.34 8.85
CA SER A 17 16.83 -25.90 10.21
C SER A 17 16.52 -24.84 11.29
N THR A 18 16.56 -23.55 10.94
CA THR A 18 16.16 -22.48 11.85
C THR A 18 14.64 -22.35 11.88
N GLU A 19 14.06 -21.83 12.98
CA GLU A 19 12.60 -21.61 13.09
C GLU A 19 12.08 -20.78 11.91
N VAL A 20 12.74 -19.66 11.60
CA VAL A 20 12.35 -18.80 10.49
C VAL A 20 12.59 -19.48 9.13
N GLY A 21 13.65 -20.26 9.00
CA GLY A 21 13.98 -20.99 7.77
C GLY A 21 12.93 -22.03 7.42
N SER A 22 12.47 -22.82 8.39
CA SER A 22 11.41 -23.81 8.17
C SER A 22 10.10 -23.14 7.75
N LEU A 23 9.75 -21.99 8.35
CA LEU A 23 8.56 -21.23 7.95
C LEU A 23 8.70 -20.65 6.52
N ILE A 24 9.90 -20.22 6.12
CA ILE A 24 10.18 -19.74 4.77
C ILE A 24 10.03 -20.87 3.74
N GLU A 25 10.50 -22.08 4.07
CA GLU A 25 10.34 -23.24 3.20
C GLU A 25 8.86 -23.55 2.98
N GLU A 26 8.09 -23.67 4.07
CA GLU A 26 6.63 -23.89 4.05
C GLU A 26 5.90 -22.79 3.26
N ALA A 27 6.17 -21.52 3.55
CA ALA A 27 5.48 -20.39 2.95
C ALA A 27 5.78 -20.18 1.46
N THR A 28 6.82 -20.81 0.94
CA THR A 28 7.21 -20.65 -0.47
C THR A 28 6.97 -21.92 -1.28
N GLU A 29 6.29 -22.92 -0.72
CA GLU A 29 5.83 -24.07 -1.51
C GLU A 29 4.79 -23.66 -2.56
N ASP A 30 4.67 -24.46 -3.61
CA ASP A 30 3.82 -24.17 -4.78
C ASP A 30 2.33 -24.48 -4.57
N PHE A 31 2.00 -25.25 -3.53
CA PHE A 31 0.63 -25.63 -3.19
C PHE A 31 -0.03 -24.73 -2.13
N VAL A 32 0.69 -23.72 -1.61
CA VAL A 32 0.15 -22.80 -0.59
C VAL A 32 -0.94 -21.92 -1.23
N ALA A 33 -2.14 -21.94 -0.65
CA ALA A 33 -3.22 -21.07 -1.10
C ALA A 33 -2.89 -19.59 -0.84
N ASN A 34 -3.31 -18.69 -1.74
CA ASN A 34 -3.02 -17.26 -1.65
C ASN A 34 -3.46 -16.61 -0.31
N VAL A 35 -4.54 -17.12 0.30
CA VAL A 35 -5.05 -16.60 1.59
C VAL A 35 -4.10 -16.96 2.73
N ASP A 36 -3.59 -18.19 2.75
CA ASP A 36 -2.67 -18.68 3.79
C ASP A 36 -1.27 -18.06 3.63
N LEU A 37 -0.88 -17.76 2.38
CA LEU A 37 0.40 -17.15 2.04
C LEU A 37 0.65 -15.84 2.81
N TRP A 38 -0.34 -14.95 2.90
CA TRP A 38 -0.19 -13.66 3.59
C TRP A 38 -0.08 -13.80 5.11
N GLN A 39 -0.77 -14.79 5.68
CA GLN A 39 -0.66 -15.10 7.11
C GLN A 39 0.72 -15.66 7.43
N LEU A 40 1.22 -16.57 6.59
CA LEU A 40 2.58 -17.10 6.68
C LEU A 40 3.63 -15.99 6.56
N PHE A 41 3.50 -15.08 5.59
CA PHE A 41 4.43 -13.95 5.45
C PHE A 41 4.43 -13.02 6.66
N THR A 42 3.26 -12.75 7.23
CA THR A 42 3.13 -11.95 8.45
C THR A 42 3.82 -12.65 9.63
N ARG A 43 3.53 -13.94 9.83
CA ARG A 43 4.17 -14.75 10.87
C ARG A 43 5.69 -14.81 10.73
N ILE A 44 6.21 -14.91 9.50
CA ILE A 44 7.65 -14.88 9.23
C ILE A 44 8.24 -13.54 9.65
N CYS A 45 7.63 -12.42 9.28
CA CYS A 45 8.10 -11.09 9.70
C CYS A 45 8.14 -10.94 11.22
N ASP A 46 7.12 -11.44 11.93
CA ASP A 46 7.10 -11.43 13.39
C ASP A 46 8.25 -12.25 13.97
N THR A 47 8.50 -13.46 13.44
CA THR A 47 9.60 -14.31 13.87
C THR A 47 10.97 -13.69 13.56
N VAL A 48 11.14 -13.03 12.42
CA VAL A 48 12.35 -12.25 12.08
C VAL A 48 12.58 -11.16 13.11
N ASN A 49 11.55 -10.41 13.48
CA ASN A 49 11.65 -9.27 14.38
C ASN A 49 11.85 -9.67 15.84
N ARG A 50 11.29 -10.81 16.27
CA ARG A 50 11.44 -11.34 17.64
C ARG A 50 12.86 -11.80 17.95
N SER A 51 13.63 -12.27 16.95
CA SER A 51 14.95 -12.85 17.16
C SER A 51 16.11 -11.87 16.88
N PRO A 52 17.20 -11.88 17.69
CA PRO A 52 18.42 -11.14 17.38
C PRO A 52 19.13 -11.65 16.11
N THR A 53 19.05 -12.95 15.82
CA THR A 53 19.64 -13.56 14.60
C THR A 53 18.66 -13.65 13.44
N GLY A 54 17.36 -13.48 13.71
CA GLY A 54 16.25 -13.61 12.77
C GLY A 54 16.49 -12.99 11.39
N PRO A 55 16.96 -11.74 11.27
CA PRO A 55 17.23 -11.13 9.97
C PRO A 55 18.30 -11.86 9.14
N LYS A 56 19.38 -12.32 9.77
CA LYS A 56 20.47 -13.04 9.07
C LYS A 56 20.01 -14.43 8.65
N ASP A 57 19.31 -15.13 9.53
CA ASP A 57 18.79 -16.47 9.28
C ASP A 57 17.76 -16.46 8.14
N ALA A 58 16.85 -15.48 8.14
CA ALA A 58 15.86 -15.29 7.09
C ALA A 58 16.49 -14.95 5.74
N VAL A 59 17.43 -14.00 5.68
CA VAL A 59 18.14 -13.66 4.43
C VAL A 59 18.85 -14.89 3.86
N ARG A 60 19.49 -15.69 4.72
CA ARG A 60 20.17 -16.92 4.30
C ARG A 60 19.19 -17.94 3.72
N ALA A 61 18.06 -18.17 4.38
CA ALA A 61 17.03 -19.11 3.93
C ALA A 61 16.33 -18.64 2.64
N ILE A 62 15.93 -17.36 2.55
CA ILE A 62 15.32 -16.76 1.34
C ILE A 62 16.28 -16.89 0.16
N ARG A 63 17.55 -16.53 0.34
CA ARG A 63 18.56 -16.62 -0.74
C ARG A 63 18.78 -18.06 -1.19
N ARG A 64 18.86 -19.01 -0.25
CA ARG A 64 18.96 -20.43 -0.58
C ARG A 64 17.75 -20.87 -1.39
N ARG A 65 16.53 -20.60 -0.91
CA ARG A 65 15.28 -20.97 -1.57
C ARG A 65 15.20 -20.39 -2.98
N PHE A 66 15.45 -19.09 -3.14
CA PHE A 66 15.43 -18.41 -4.45
C PHE A 66 16.45 -19.00 -5.41
N THR A 67 17.72 -19.14 -5.00
CA THR A 67 18.79 -19.66 -5.86
C THR A 67 18.55 -21.10 -6.32
N THR A 68 17.84 -21.91 -5.52
CA THR A 68 17.48 -23.29 -5.87
C THR A 68 16.25 -23.40 -6.77
N SER A 69 15.33 -22.43 -6.72
CA SER A 69 14.04 -22.48 -7.44
C SER A 69 13.99 -21.61 -8.70
N VAL A 70 14.80 -20.56 -8.79
CA VAL A 70 14.71 -19.51 -9.83
C VAL A 70 14.73 -20.01 -11.27
N CYS A 71 15.37 -21.15 -11.55
CA CYS A 71 15.44 -21.75 -12.89
C CYS A 71 14.63 -23.05 -13.04
N SER A 72 13.93 -23.50 -11.99
CA SER A 72 13.31 -24.83 -11.92
C SER A 72 11.84 -24.82 -11.49
N ASN A 73 11.42 -23.82 -10.70
CA ASN A 73 10.04 -23.66 -10.25
C ASN A 73 9.69 -22.16 -10.12
N GLU A 74 8.95 -21.63 -11.10
CA GLU A 74 8.56 -20.23 -11.16
C GLU A 74 7.72 -19.79 -9.94
N SER A 75 6.77 -20.63 -9.50
CA SER A 75 5.88 -20.33 -8.39
C SER A 75 6.66 -20.15 -7.08
N ILE A 76 7.55 -21.11 -6.76
CA ILE A 76 8.41 -21.02 -5.57
C ILE A 76 9.30 -19.77 -5.64
N ALA A 77 9.92 -19.52 -6.79
CA ALA A 77 10.79 -18.36 -6.98
C ALA A 77 10.02 -17.04 -6.80
N MET A 78 8.81 -16.94 -7.35
CA MET A 78 7.96 -15.77 -7.22
C MET A 78 7.50 -15.55 -5.79
N ASN A 79 7.01 -16.60 -5.11
CA ASN A 79 6.61 -16.53 -3.70
C ASN A 79 7.79 -16.09 -2.81
N THR A 80 9.00 -16.57 -3.12
CA THR A 80 10.22 -16.17 -2.42
C THR A 80 10.53 -14.67 -2.61
N LEU A 81 10.37 -14.13 -3.82
CA LEU A 81 10.56 -12.69 -4.06
C LEU A 81 9.47 -11.82 -3.41
N LEU A 82 8.22 -12.30 -3.37
CA LEU A 82 7.13 -11.62 -2.67
C LEU A 82 7.38 -11.60 -1.16
N LEU A 83 7.82 -12.70 -0.57
CA LEU A 83 8.21 -12.74 0.83
C LEU A 83 9.36 -11.76 1.11
N LEU A 84 10.39 -11.73 0.26
CA LEU A 84 11.51 -10.80 0.41
C LEU A 84 11.06 -9.33 0.38
N GLU A 85 10.14 -8.99 -0.52
CA GLU A 85 9.51 -7.66 -0.58
C GLU A 85 8.77 -7.30 0.71
N VAL A 86 7.98 -8.23 1.25
CA VAL A 86 7.27 -8.04 2.52
C VAL A 86 8.25 -7.87 3.68
N CYS A 87 9.31 -8.67 3.75
CA CYS A 87 10.35 -8.53 4.78
C CYS A 87 11.06 -7.16 4.69
N MET A 88 11.38 -6.68 3.48
CA MET A 88 11.94 -5.35 3.26
C MET A 88 10.97 -4.22 3.65
N SER A 89 9.66 -4.47 3.64
CA SER A 89 8.67 -3.48 4.04
C SER A 89 8.40 -3.48 5.56
N ARG A 90 8.51 -4.64 6.22
CA ARG A 90 8.04 -4.82 7.61
C ARG A 90 9.12 -5.08 8.67
N CYS A 91 10.31 -5.55 8.28
CA CYS A 91 11.35 -5.96 9.25
C CYS A 91 12.34 -4.83 9.60
N GLY A 92 12.25 -3.70 8.90
CA GLY A 92 13.03 -2.49 9.20
C GLY A 92 14.54 -2.64 9.03
N TYR A 93 15.27 -1.67 9.61
CA TYR A 93 16.69 -1.43 9.35
C TYR A 93 17.60 -2.65 9.58
N ARG A 94 17.32 -3.47 10.61
CA ARG A 94 18.11 -4.68 10.91
C ARG A 94 18.10 -5.68 9.76
N PHE A 95 16.98 -5.78 9.05
CA PHE A 95 16.85 -6.62 7.87
C PHE A 95 17.55 -5.98 6.66
N TYR A 96 17.46 -4.66 6.50
CA TYR A 96 18.10 -3.95 5.38
C TYR A 96 19.61 -4.13 5.38
N VAL A 97 20.24 -4.00 6.56
CA VAL A 97 21.69 -4.22 6.72
C VAL A 97 22.06 -5.69 6.50
N ALA A 98 21.23 -6.63 6.96
CA ALA A 98 21.48 -8.07 6.75
C ALA A 98 21.41 -8.46 5.26
N LEU A 99 20.43 -7.92 4.53
CA LEU A 99 20.30 -8.14 3.08
C LEU A 99 21.34 -7.35 2.29
N GLY A 100 21.61 -6.12 2.70
CA GLY A 100 22.43 -5.11 2.01
C GLY A 100 23.93 -5.37 1.97
N THR A 101 24.38 -6.60 2.20
CA THR A 101 25.79 -6.96 2.04
C THR A 101 26.10 -7.18 0.56
N ARG A 102 27.34 -6.86 0.18
CA ARG A 102 27.87 -7.03 -1.18
C ARG A 102 27.69 -8.44 -1.73
N GLU A 103 27.88 -9.46 -0.89
CA GLU A 103 27.71 -10.85 -1.29
C GLU A 103 26.25 -11.19 -1.57
N ASN A 104 25.34 -10.82 -0.65
CA ASN A 104 23.92 -11.14 -0.76
C ASN A 104 23.28 -10.44 -1.97
N LEU A 105 23.53 -9.14 -2.15
CA LEU A 105 22.93 -8.39 -3.25
C LEU A 105 23.46 -8.80 -4.62
N ARG A 106 24.77 -9.09 -4.74
CA ARG A 106 25.34 -9.57 -6.01
C ARG A 106 24.83 -10.96 -6.37
N GLU A 107 24.66 -11.83 -5.38
CA GLU A 107 24.11 -13.17 -5.61
C GLU A 107 22.65 -13.13 -6.09
N LEU A 108 21.84 -12.19 -5.58
CA LEU A 108 20.50 -11.95 -6.10
C LEU A 108 20.55 -11.32 -7.50
N ALA A 109 21.29 -10.23 -7.65
CA ALA A 109 21.34 -9.43 -8.87
C ALA A 109 21.86 -10.18 -10.11
N LYS A 110 22.64 -11.26 -9.94
CA LYS A 110 23.10 -12.06 -11.07
C LYS A 110 21.94 -12.61 -11.91
N TYR A 111 20.81 -12.96 -11.28
CA TYR A 111 19.61 -13.48 -11.98
C TYR A 111 18.76 -12.39 -12.65
N ALA A 112 19.01 -11.11 -12.31
CA ALA A 112 18.39 -9.98 -12.99
C ALA A 112 19.02 -9.71 -14.36
N ALA A 113 20.22 -10.24 -14.58
CA ALA A 113 20.98 -10.03 -15.80
C ALA A 113 20.49 -10.95 -16.94
N PRO A 114 20.42 -10.47 -18.18
CA PRO A 114 19.91 -11.25 -19.31
C PRO A 114 20.78 -12.46 -19.66
N GLU A 115 22.05 -12.47 -19.23
CA GLU A 115 22.99 -13.56 -19.49
C GLU A 115 22.68 -14.84 -18.72
N VAL A 116 21.85 -14.77 -17.67
CA VAL A 116 21.38 -15.97 -16.97
C VAL A 116 20.14 -16.51 -17.68
N GLU A 117 20.38 -17.57 -18.45
CA GLU A 117 19.36 -18.32 -19.18
C GLU A 117 18.39 -19.04 -18.22
N ASN A 118 17.21 -19.41 -18.73
CA ASN A 118 16.18 -20.18 -18.01
C ASN A 118 15.58 -19.52 -16.77
N VAL A 119 15.82 -18.23 -16.50
CA VAL A 119 15.05 -17.48 -15.51
C VAL A 119 13.73 -16.99 -16.15
N PRO A 120 12.56 -17.34 -15.60
CA PRO A 120 11.27 -16.88 -16.09
C PRO A 120 11.20 -15.35 -16.13
N GLU A 121 10.64 -14.80 -17.21
CA GLU A 121 10.59 -13.35 -17.43
C GLU A 121 9.87 -12.63 -16.29
N ARG A 122 8.76 -13.20 -15.80
CA ARG A 122 7.98 -12.66 -14.69
C ARG A 122 8.82 -12.52 -13.41
N VAL A 123 9.64 -13.52 -13.09
CA VAL A 123 10.54 -13.53 -11.92
C VAL A 123 11.66 -12.50 -12.10
N ARG A 124 12.26 -12.44 -13.30
CA ARG A 124 13.30 -11.44 -13.63
C ARG A 124 12.79 -10.02 -13.49
N ASN A 125 11.61 -9.73 -14.04
CA ASN A 125 10.98 -8.41 -13.99
C ASN A 125 10.65 -8.01 -12.54
N LYS A 126 10.14 -8.94 -11.73
CA LYS A 126 9.92 -8.69 -10.29
C LYS A 126 11.23 -8.36 -9.56
N LEU A 127 12.29 -9.13 -9.78
CA LEU A 127 13.59 -8.88 -9.17
C LEU A 127 14.17 -7.51 -9.57
N LEU A 128 14.08 -7.14 -10.86
CA LEU A 128 14.50 -5.83 -11.35
C LEU A 128 13.74 -4.69 -10.66
N ALA A 129 12.41 -4.82 -10.55
CA ALA A 129 11.57 -3.82 -9.88
C ALA A 129 11.94 -3.66 -8.39
N LEU A 130 12.23 -4.75 -7.68
CA LEU A 130 12.66 -4.71 -6.28
C LEU A 130 14.02 -4.02 -6.13
N LEU A 131 15.02 -4.41 -6.92
CA LEU A 131 16.36 -3.81 -6.88
C LEU A 131 16.31 -2.30 -7.18
N GLN A 132 15.51 -1.88 -8.16
CA GLN A 132 15.29 -0.47 -8.47
C GLN A 132 14.62 0.27 -7.32
N THR A 133 13.54 -0.28 -6.77
CA THR A 133 12.80 0.33 -5.65
C THR A 133 13.73 0.57 -4.45
N TRP A 134 14.50 -0.44 -4.06
CA TRP A 134 15.41 -0.33 -2.92
C TRP A 134 16.59 0.62 -3.18
N ALA A 135 17.16 0.60 -4.39
CA ALA A 135 18.23 1.53 -4.74
C ALA A 135 17.77 2.99 -4.67
N LEU A 136 16.57 3.29 -5.15
CA LEU A 136 15.99 4.64 -5.08
C LEU A 136 15.62 5.01 -3.64
N GLN A 137 15.06 4.07 -2.87
CA GLN A 137 14.68 4.30 -1.48
C GLN A 137 15.90 4.59 -0.58
N PHE A 138 17.03 3.93 -0.83
CA PHE A 138 18.23 4.01 0.01
C PHE A 138 19.34 4.91 -0.55
N GLU A 139 19.07 5.67 -1.62
CA GLU A 139 20.07 6.53 -2.29
C GLU A 139 20.83 7.44 -1.32
N LYS A 140 20.13 7.99 -0.32
CA LYS A 140 20.69 8.92 0.67
C LYS A 140 21.26 8.25 1.94
N GLN A 141 21.16 6.93 2.07
CA GLN A 141 21.61 6.21 3.28
C GLN A 141 23.00 5.62 3.06
N VAL A 142 24.01 6.14 3.78
CA VAL A 142 25.42 5.76 3.63
C VAL A 142 25.65 4.27 3.93
N ASP A 143 24.95 3.72 4.92
CA ASP A 143 25.12 2.33 5.36
C ASP A 143 24.49 1.31 4.41
N LEU A 144 23.65 1.76 3.46
CA LEU A 144 22.91 0.91 2.52
C LEU A 144 23.28 1.17 1.05
N GLN A 145 24.45 1.79 0.81
CA GLN A 145 24.90 2.16 -0.54
C GLN A 145 25.11 0.96 -1.48
N GLU A 146 25.27 -0.26 -0.97
CA GLU A 146 25.43 -1.44 -1.83
C GLU A 146 24.20 -1.68 -2.72
N PHE A 147 22.99 -1.34 -2.26
CA PHE A 147 21.78 -1.39 -3.10
C PHE A 147 21.90 -0.48 -4.33
N VAL A 148 22.42 0.73 -4.12
CA VAL A 148 22.66 1.73 -5.18
C VAL A 148 23.75 1.26 -6.13
N VAL A 149 24.87 0.75 -5.60
CA VAL A 149 26.01 0.26 -6.38
C VAL A 149 25.61 -0.90 -7.28
N VAL A 150 24.85 -1.88 -6.76
CA VAL A 150 24.40 -3.04 -7.54
C VAL A 150 23.43 -2.62 -8.64
N TYR A 151 22.49 -1.73 -8.35
CA TYR A 151 21.56 -1.18 -9.33
C TYR A 151 22.28 -0.42 -10.45
N ALA A 152 23.19 0.49 -10.10
CA ALA A 152 24.00 1.24 -11.05
C ALA A 152 24.88 0.30 -11.90
N GLY A 153 25.45 -0.74 -11.29
CA GLY A 153 26.23 -1.76 -11.99
C GLY A 153 25.42 -2.54 -13.03
N LEU A 154 24.17 -2.90 -12.72
CA LEU A 154 23.26 -3.53 -13.69
C LEU A 154 22.91 -2.58 -14.84
N LYS A 155 22.61 -1.31 -14.55
CA LYS A 155 22.37 -0.29 -15.58
C LYS A 155 23.58 -0.09 -16.50
N GLY A 156 24.78 0.01 -15.94
CA GLY A 156 26.02 0.16 -16.70
C GLY A 156 26.30 -1.00 -17.65
N ARG A 157 25.76 -2.19 -17.36
CA ARG A 157 25.81 -3.38 -18.23
C ARG A 157 24.72 -3.41 -19.30
N GLY A 158 23.85 -2.40 -19.36
CA GLY A 158 22.75 -2.33 -20.34
C GLY A 158 21.49 -3.09 -19.94
N VAL A 159 21.34 -3.49 -18.68
CA VAL A 159 20.10 -4.12 -18.20
C VAL A 159 18.97 -3.08 -18.18
N SER A 160 17.90 -3.33 -18.93
CA SER A 160 16.71 -2.48 -18.93
C SER A 160 15.90 -2.69 -17.66
N PHE A 161 15.60 -1.60 -16.96
CA PHE A 161 14.74 -1.60 -15.79
C PHE A 161 13.33 -1.11 -16.15
N PRO A 162 12.29 -1.54 -15.42
CA PRO A 162 10.96 -0.98 -15.61
C PRO A 162 10.96 0.53 -15.39
N ASP A 163 10.11 1.24 -16.13
CA ASP A 163 9.97 2.69 -15.95
C ASP A 163 9.59 2.97 -14.49
N PRO A 164 10.32 3.86 -13.79
CA PRO A 164 9.91 4.29 -12.47
C PRO A 164 8.53 4.91 -12.62
N ILE A 165 7.54 4.38 -11.91
CA ILE A 165 6.16 4.88 -11.92
C ILE A 165 6.19 6.31 -11.36
N SER A 166 6.41 7.29 -12.23
CA SER A 166 6.21 8.70 -11.95
C SER A 166 4.72 8.99 -12.13
N PRO A 167 4.09 9.78 -11.25
CA PRO A 167 2.79 10.34 -11.58
C PRO A 167 2.98 11.23 -12.81
N THR A 168 2.25 10.89 -13.88
CA THR A 168 1.93 11.74 -15.05
C THR A 168 3.09 12.44 -15.77
N LYS A 169 3.51 11.85 -16.90
CA LYS A 169 3.53 12.58 -18.19
C LYS A 169 2.97 11.69 -19.29
N ASN A 170 1.65 11.76 -19.47
CA ASN A 170 1.01 11.38 -20.72
C ASN A 170 1.58 12.27 -21.84
N LYS A 171 2.46 11.72 -22.67
CA LYS A 171 2.63 12.19 -24.05
C LYS A 171 1.92 11.18 -24.95
N PRO A 172 0.83 11.54 -25.63
CA PRO A 172 0.28 10.69 -26.67
C PRO A 172 1.29 10.59 -27.82
N ASN A 173 1.58 9.37 -28.26
CA ASN A 173 2.18 9.10 -29.55
C ASN A 173 1.29 9.68 -30.65
N ALA A 174 1.82 10.56 -31.49
CA ALA A 174 1.26 10.84 -32.81
C ALA A 174 2.17 10.16 -33.84
N VAL A 175 1.69 9.07 -34.42
CA VAL A 175 2.23 8.53 -35.67
C VAL A 175 1.57 9.31 -36.80
N THR A 176 2.33 10.05 -37.59
CA THR A 176 1.95 10.37 -38.98
C THR A 176 3.20 10.57 -39.81
N ALA A 177 3.33 9.78 -40.87
CA ALA A 177 4.36 9.93 -41.88
C ALA A 177 3.93 10.91 -42.98
N THR A 178 4.94 11.48 -43.65
CA THR A 178 4.98 12.06 -45.02
C THR A 178 4.94 13.59 -45.16
N GLY A 179 6.02 14.15 -45.73
CA GLY A 179 5.94 15.12 -46.84
C GLY A 179 6.25 16.61 -46.59
N ASP A 180 7.51 16.99 -46.81
CA ASP A 180 8.05 18.19 -47.51
C ASP A 180 7.51 19.63 -47.32
N THR A 181 8.44 20.48 -46.83
CA THR A 181 8.82 21.86 -47.25
C THR A 181 7.95 23.09 -46.90
N PRO A 182 8.58 24.31 -46.80
CA PRO A 182 8.43 25.18 -45.62
C PRO A 182 7.78 26.56 -45.89
N VAL A 183 8.08 27.51 -44.98
CA VAL A 183 8.04 29.00 -44.98
C VAL A 183 6.90 29.77 -44.25
N THR A 184 7.33 30.49 -43.20
CA THR A 184 7.07 31.93 -42.90
C THR A 184 6.20 32.35 -41.69
N SER A 185 6.90 32.94 -40.70
CA SER A 185 6.57 34.05 -39.77
C SER A 185 5.46 33.97 -38.70
N CYS A 186 5.89 34.08 -37.43
CA CYS A 186 5.24 34.80 -36.31
C CYS A 186 5.28 36.34 -36.56
N PRO A 187 4.51 37.24 -35.87
CA PRO A 187 4.25 37.20 -34.42
C PRO A 187 2.94 37.86 -33.85
N ARG A 188 2.83 37.77 -32.51
CA ARG A 188 2.13 38.63 -31.51
C ARG A 188 0.79 38.17 -30.89
N SER A 189 0.85 38.19 -29.56
CA SER A 189 -0.10 38.00 -28.45
C SER A 189 -1.04 39.21 -28.22
N PRO A 190 -1.76 39.37 -27.08
CA PRO A 190 -2.63 38.48 -26.27
C PRO A 190 -4.01 39.11 -25.92
N SER A 191 -5.03 38.33 -25.53
CA SER A 191 -6.11 38.83 -24.64
C SER A 191 -7.11 37.74 -24.18
N LEU A 192 -7.22 37.55 -22.86
CA LEU A 192 -8.44 37.20 -22.09
C LEU A 192 -9.11 38.53 -21.65
N PRO A 193 -10.26 38.60 -20.92
CA PRO A 193 -11.20 37.57 -20.42
C PRO A 193 -12.70 37.90 -20.67
N SER A 194 -13.63 36.98 -20.38
CA SER A 194 -14.76 37.25 -19.45
C SER A 194 -15.78 36.12 -19.39
N ALA A 195 -16.23 35.88 -18.16
CA ALA A 195 -17.30 34.97 -17.75
C ALA A 195 -18.69 35.52 -18.09
N VAL A 196 -19.66 34.63 -18.33
CA VAL A 196 -21.08 34.80 -17.94
C VAL A 196 -21.71 33.42 -17.70
N VAL A 197 -22.40 33.32 -16.57
CA VAL A 197 -23.24 32.23 -16.05
C VAL A 197 -24.59 32.22 -16.77
N THR A 198 -25.26 31.05 -16.90
CA THR A 198 -26.67 30.77 -16.46
C THR A 198 -27.29 29.59 -17.24
N GLY A 199 -27.81 28.59 -16.50
CA GLY A 199 -29.20 28.09 -16.70
C GLY A 199 -29.51 26.89 -17.61
N GLN A 200 -29.72 25.74 -16.97
CA GLN A 200 -30.79 24.73 -17.15
C GLN A 200 -30.85 23.74 -18.37
N GLU A 201 -30.95 22.47 -17.95
CA GLU A 201 -31.88 21.41 -18.38
C GLU A 201 -31.47 20.27 -19.34
N GLN A 202 -31.61 19.08 -18.74
CA GLN A 202 -31.54 17.68 -19.18
C GLN A 202 -31.90 17.34 -20.63
N SER A 203 -31.14 16.40 -21.20
CA SER A 203 -31.69 15.37 -22.08
C SER A 203 -30.89 14.07 -21.96
N VAL A 204 -31.65 12.98 -21.80
CA VAL A 204 -31.24 11.59 -21.61
C VAL A 204 -30.76 11.00 -22.93
N THR A 205 -29.60 10.33 -22.96
CA THR A 205 -29.36 9.22 -23.91
C THR A 205 -28.36 8.22 -23.32
N GLN A 206 -28.81 6.98 -23.13
CA GLN A 206 -28.01 5.81 -22.78
C GLN A 206 -27.26 5.32 -24.03
N THR A 207 -25.96 4.96 -23.92
CA THR A 207 -25.42 3.59 -24.14
C THR A 207 -23.89 3.57 -24.27
N SER A 208 -23.27 2.70 -23.46
CA SER A 208 -22.06 1.89 -23.71
C SER A 208 -20.65 2.51 -23.67
N GLY A 209 -19.86 2.12 -22.65
CA GLY A 209 -18.38 2.11 -22.71
C GLY A 209 -17.64 2.68 -21.49
N THR A 210 -17.78 2.07 -20.31
CA THR A 210 -17.15 2.54 -19.06
C THR A 210 -15.72 2.02 -18.90
N THR A 211 -14.69 2.88 -19.02
CA THR A 211 -13.39 2.70 -18.34
C THR A 211 -12.60 4.02 -18.20
N THR A 212 -13.23 5.06 -17.63
CA THR A 212 -12.56 6.34 -17.30
C THR A 212 -12.84 6.83 -15.87
N ASN A 213 -13.37 5.97 -14.99
CA ASN A 213 -13.93 6.40 -13.69
C ASN A 213 -12.98 6.42 -12.48
N SER A 214 -11.73 5.94 -12.54
CA SER A 214 -10.90 5.85 -11.32
C SER A 214 -10.38 7.22 -10.84
N ALA A 215 -9.84 8.03 -11.76
CA ALA A 215 -9.25 9.33 -11.41
C ALA A 215 -10.26 10.36 -10.87
N SER A 216 -11.52 10.32 -11.32
CA SER A 216 -12.57 11.22 -10.78
C SER A 216 -13.06 10.75 -9.41
N ARG A 217 -13.06 9.44 -9.14
CA ARG A 217 -13.48 8.88 -7.83
C ARG A 217 -12.51 9.24 -6.71
N ASP A 218 -11.21 9.21 -6.96
CA ASP A 218 -10.20 9.55 -5.96
C ASP A 218 -10.25 11.04 -5.57
N SER A 219 -10.47 11.93 -6.56
CA SER A 219 -10.64 13.36 -6.28
C SER A 219 -11.91 13.67 -5.47
N LYS A 220 -12.99 12.93 -5.71
CA LYS A 220 -14.25 13.08 -4.98
C LYS A 220 -14.15 12.52 -3.56
N LEU A 221 -13.53 11.35 -3.40
CA LEU A 221 -13.27 10.74 -2.10
C LEU A 221 -12.38 11.65 -1.23
N ASN A 222 -11.31 12.23 -1.80
CA ASN A 222 -10.44 13.14 -1.07
C ASN A 222 -11.16 14.44 -0.65
N SER A 223 -12.03 14.98 -1.50
CA SER A 223 -12.86 16.14 -1.14
C SER A 223 -13.87 15.80 -0.03
N ASP A 224 -14.47 14.61 -0.08
CA ASP A 224 -15.45 14.16 0.91
C ASP A 224 -14.75 13.87 2.25
N LEU A 225 -13.56 13.25 2.26
CA LEU A 225 -12.72 13.06 3.46
C LEU A 225 -12.27 14.39 4.07
N ALA A 226 -11.89 15.38 3.24
CA ALA A 226 -11.55 16.71 3.73
C ALA A 226 -12.74 17.38 4.44
N GLN A 227 -13.95 17.23 3.89
CA GLN A 227 -15.17 17.74 4.53
C GLN A 227 -15.47 17.02 5.85
N VAL A 228 -15.25 15.71 5.92
CA VAL A 228 -15.39 14.93 7.17
C VAL A 228 -14.43 15.48 8.23
N ARG A 229 -13.15 15.69 7.88
CA ARG A 229 -12.14 16.24 8.80
C ARG A 229 -12.54 17.63 9.32
N VAL A 230 -13.06 18.51 8.46
CA VAL A 230 -13.59 19.81 8.88
C VAL A 230 -14.75 19.66 9.86
N ASN A 231 -15.70 18.75 9.59
CA ASN A 231 -16.84 18.52 10.48
C ASN A 231 -16.42 17.92 11.84
N ILE A 232 -15.40 17.05 11.86
CA ILE A 232 -14.79 16.52 13.09
C ILE A 232 -14.20 17.66 13.92
N CYS A 233 -13.42 18.56 13.31
CA CYS A 233 -12.85 19.72 13.99
C CYS A 233 -13.93 20.63 14.59
N VAL A 234 -14.94 21.00 13.79
CA VAL A 234 -16.05 21.86 14.24
C VAL A 234 -16.79 21.24 15.42
N LEU A 235 -17.12 19.94 15.36
CA LEU A 235 -17.79 19.28 16.48
C LEU A 235 -16.88 19.19 17.71
N SER A 236 -15.59 18.91 17.54
CA SER A 236 -14.62 18.86 18.63
C SER A 236 -14.47 20.23 19.33
N ASP A 237 -14.43 21.32 18.58
CA ASP A 237 -14.32 22.68 19.11
C ASP A 237 -15.58 23.07 19.88
N LEU A 238 -16.77 22.77 19.34
CA LEU A 238 -18.04 23.01 20.01
C LEU A 238 -18.18 22.18 21.31
N ILE A 239 -17.71 20.93 21.31
CA ILE A 239 -17.64 20.08 22.50
C ILE A 239 -16.69 20.70 23.53
N THR A 240 -15.52 21.16 23.10
CA THR A 240 -14.50 21.73 24.00
C THR A 240 -14.99 23.05 24.61
N GLU A 241 -15.70 23.88 23.84
CA GLU A 241 -16.33 25.11 24.31
C GLU A 241 -17.46 24.82 25.30
N ALA A 242 -18.26 23.76 25.06
CA ALA A 242 -19.26 23.27 25.99
C ALA A 242 -18.67 22.72 27.30
N GLU A 243 -17.56 21.98 27.22
CA GLU A 243 -16.80 21.48 28.38
C GLU A 243 -16.20 22.63 29.22
N THR A 244 -15.73 23.68 28.55
CA THR A 244 -15.06 24.83 29.21
C THR A 244 -16.06 25.82 29.82
N SER A 245 -17.21 26.03 29.18
CA SER A 245 -18.20 27.02 29.61
C SER A 245 -19.17 26.47 30.67
N GLY A 246 -19.27 25.15 30.83
CA GLY A 246 -20.15 24.49 31.83
C GLY A 246 -21.65 24.63 31.57
N THR A 247 -22.07 25.51 30.65
CA THR A 247 -23.45 25.67 30.17
C THR A 247 -23.47 25.66 28.64
N VAL A 248 -24.32 24.82 28.04
CA VAL A 248 -24.44 24.71 26.58
C VAL A 248 -25.65 25.51 26.12
N ASN A 249 -25.44 26.56 25.31
CA ASN A 249 -26.54 27.33 24.72
C ASN A 249 -27.41 26.44 23.82
N SER A 250 -28.73 26.68 23.76
CA SER A 250 -29.65 25.84 22.98
C SER A 250 -29.32 25.83 21.48
N GLU A 251 -28.82 26.94 20.95
CA GLU A 251 -28.40 27.08 19.55
C GLU A 251 -27.11 26.28 19.26
N ALA A 252 -26.15 26.30 20.19
CA ALA A 252 -24.94 25.48 20.12
C ALA A 252 -25.26 23.98 20.25
N LYS A 253 -26.22 23.60 21.10
CA LYS A 253 -26.70 22.22 21.23
C LYS A 253 -27.37 21.72 19.95
N GLN A 254 -28.16 22.57 19.27
CA GLN A 254 -28.76 22.24 17.98
C GLN A 254 -27.68 22.07 16.91
N LEU A 255 -26.73 22.99 16.82
CA LEU A 255 -25.61 22.92 15.88
C LEU A 255 -24.76 21.66 16.08
N MET A 256 -24.43 21.30 17.33
CA MET A 256 -23.73 20.06 17.61
C MET A 256 -24.52 18.82 17.22
N THR A 257 -25.85 18.84 17.37
CA THR A 257 -26.74 17.74 16.95
C THR A 257 -26.75 17.61 15.43
N ASP A 258 -26.84 18.71 14.70
CA ASP A 258 -26.86 18.73 13.24
C ASP A 258 -25.50 18.25 12.67
N VAL A 259 -24.38 18.67 13.27
CA VAL A 259 -23.05 18.20 12.86
C VAL A 259 -22.82 16.73 13.24
N ALA A 260 -23.29 16.28 14.41
CA ALA A 260 -23.19 14.88 14.82
C ALA A 260 -24.02 13.94 13.93
N THR A 261 -25.23 14.34 13.51
CA THR A 261 -26.05 13.55 12.58
C THR A 261 -25.42 13.47 11.20
N ALA A 262 -24.81 14.56 10.70
CA ALA A 262 -24.02 14.53 9.47
C ALA A 262 -22.80 13.60 9.58
N LEU A 263 -22.07 13.61 10.70
CA LEU A 263 -20.95 12.70 10.95
C LEU A 263 -21.38 11.23 11.04
N GLN A 264 -22.56 10.94 11.61
CA GLN A 264 -23.11 9.59 11.65
C GLN A 264 -23.44 9.04 10.25
N GLU A 265 -24.05 9.84 9.38
CA GLU A 265 -24.32 9.44 7.99
C GLU A 265 -23.03 9.28 7.17
N MET A 266 -22.00 10.09 7.45
CA MET A 266 -20.68 9.93 6.83
C MET A 266 -19.94 8.68 7.34
N SER A 267 -20.03 8.34 8.63
CA SER A 267 -19.52 7.07 9.18
C SER A 267 -20.11 5.86 8.48
N ARG A 268 -21.44 5.85 8.28
CA ARG A 268 -22.13 4.76 7.57
C ARG A 268 -21.59 4.58 6.15
N ARG A 269 -21.30 5.69 5.45
CA ARG A 269 -20.74 5.67 4.09
C ARG A 269 -19.27 5.25 4.06
N LEU A 270 -18.47 5.66 5.05
CA LEU A 270 -17.08 5.22 5.20
C LEU A 270 -16.97 3.73 5.45
N ILE A 271 -17.81 3.18 6.34
CA ILE A 271 -17.88 1.73 6.60
C ILE A 271 -18.25 0.98 5.32
N GLN A 272 -19.27 1.45 4.59
CA GLN A 272 -19.65 0.86 3.32
C GLN A 272 -18.52 0.93 2.28
N ALA A 273 -17.76 2.02 2.24
CA ALA A 273 -16.61 2.17 1.37
C ALA A 273 -15.48 1.18 1.74
N ILE A 274 -15.18 1.03 3.04
CA ILE A 274 -14.19 0.08 3.57
C ILE A 274 -14.60 -1.37 3.24
N SER A 275 -15.86 -1.75 3.48
CA SER A 275 -16.35 -3.10 3.16
C SER A 275 -16.37 -3.39 1.66
N CYS A 276 -16.72 -2.40 0.83
CA CYS A 276 -16.56 -2.53 -0.62
C CYS A 276 -15.08 -2.61 -1.04
N TRP A 277 -14.17 -1.98 -0.28
CA TRP A 277 -12.74 -2.04 -0.51
C TRP A 277 -12.16 -3.42 -0.18
N GLU A 278 -12.62 -4.06 0.89
CA GLU A 278 -12.29 -5.45 1.22
C GLU A 278 -12.76 -6.41 0.11
N ALA A 279 -13.96 -6.22 -0.43
CA ALA A 279 -14.46 -6.99 -1.58
C ALA A 279 -13.68 -6.72 -2.88
N TYR A 280 -13.19 -5.49 -3.09
CA TYR A 280 -12.38 -5.12 -4.25
C TYR A 280 -10.95 -5.68 -4.16
N GLN A 281 -10.42 -5.80 -2.94
CA GLN A 281 -9.08 -6.34 -2.66
C GLN A 281 -8.93 -7.82 -3.05
N GLU A 282 -10.01 -8.61 -3.05
CA GLU A 282 -9.98 -10.00 -3.53
C GLU A 282 -9.82 -10.13 -5.06
N THR A 283 -10.01 -9.04 -5.82
CA THR A 283 -10.11 -9.10 -7.30
C THR A 283 -8.93 -8.51 -8.07
N LEU A 284 -7.93 -7.91 -7.42
CA LEU A 284 -6.84 -7.20 -8.11
C LEU A 284 -5.43 -7.69 -7.75
N PRO A 285 -4.61 -8.05 -8.76
CA PRO A 285 -3.21 -8.42 -8.58
C PRO A 285 -2.31 -7.19 -8.83
N SER A 286 -2.12 -6.31 -7.83
CA SER A 286 -1.01 -5.32 -7.72
C SER A 286 -1.26 -4.36 -6.55
N ARG A 287 -0.41 -4.34 -5.52
CA ARG A 287 -0.48 -3.40 -4.38
C ARG A 287 0.74 -2.50 -4.34
N GLY A 288 0.52 -1.20 -4.18
CA GLY A 288 1.59 -0.23 -3.89
C GLY A 288 1.07 1.17 -3.58
N THR A 289 0.00 1.62 -4.22
CA THR A 289 -0.54 2.99 -4.06
C THR A 289 -1.89 3.06 -3.34
N THR A 290 -2.58 1.93 -3.17
CA THR A 290 -3.95 1.86 -2.60
C THR A 290 -3.97 1.83 -1.06
N ASP A 291 -2.89 1.43 -0.38
CA ASP A 291 -2.85 1.36 1.10
C ASP A 291 -2.92 2.74 1.77
N SER A 292 -2.44 3.81 1.13
CA SER A 292 -2.53 5.16 1.69
C SER A 292 -3.98 5.64 1.81
N VAL A 293 -4.82 5.29 0.83
CA VAL A 293 -6.24 5.69 0.83
C VAL A 293 -7.00 4.89 1.89
N LEU A 294 -6.78 3.57 1.98
CA LEU A 294 -7.40 2.76 3.03
C LEU A 294 -6.95 3.22 4.43
N LEU A 295 -5.67 3.48 4.63
CA LEU A 295 -5.14 3.98 5.90
C LEU A 295 -5.76 5.33 6.27
N ASP A 296 -5.92 6.23 5.29
CA ASP A 296 -6.58 7.51 5.49
C ASP A 296 -8.07 7.36 5.83
N LEU A 297 -8.78 6.43 5.17
CA LEU A 297 -10.18 6.09 5.50
C LEU A 297 -10.32 5.55 6.93
N LEU A 298 -9.42 4.64 7.34
CA LEU A 298 -9.42 4.08 8.69
C LEU A 298 -9.12 5.15 9.74
N ASN A 299 -8.11 5.99 9.52
CA ASN A 299 -7.77 7.09 10.43
C ASN A 299 -8.93 8.08 10.59
N VAL A 300 -9.55 8.50 9.48
CA VAL A 300 -10.71 9.41 9.52
C VAL A 300 -11.88 8.77 10.26
N ASN A 301 -12.10 7.47 10.09
CA ASN A 301 -13.15 6.74 10.80
C ASN A 301 -12.88 6.68 12.32
N ASP A 302 -11.64 6.45 12.74
CA ASP A 302 -11.25 6.43 14.16
C ASP A 302 -11.38 7.80 14.82
N GLU A 303 -10.92 8.86 14.14
CA GLU A 303 -11.09 10.26 14.58
C GLU A 303 -12.58 10.61 14.73
N LEU A 304 -13.40 10.24 13.74
CA LEU A 304 -14.84 10.47 13.74
C LEU A 304 -15.52 9.76 14.92
N HIS A 305 -15.21 8.48 15.15
CA HIS A 305 -15.77 7.73 16.27
C HIS A 305 -15.37 8.33 17.61
N THR A 306 -14.11 8.77 17.74
CA THR A 306 -13.62 9.41 18.96
C THR A 306 -14.41 10.68 19.28
N VAL A 307 -14.64 11.54 18.29
CA VAL A 307 -15.41 12.78 18.49
C VAL A 307 -16.89 12.51 18.74
N LEU A 308 -17.52 11.54 18.06
CA LEU A 308 -18.90 11.14 18.35
C LEU A 308 -19.08 10.56 19.76
N LEU A 309 -18.10 9.81 20.27
CA LEU A 309 -18.11 9.32 21.65
C LEU A 309 -18.00 10.47 22.65
N ARG A 310 -17.19 11.48 22.38
CA ARG A 310 -17.10 12.70 23.21
C ARG A 310 -18.42 13.48 23.18
N TYR A 311 -19.01 13.68 21.99
CA TYR A 311 -20.32 14.30 21.83
C TYR A 311 -21.42 13.59 22.64
N SER A 312 -21.45 12.26 22.57
CA SER A 312 -22.43 11.46 23.32
C SER A 312 -22.31 11.71 24.82
N ARG A 313 -21.08 11.78 25.36
CA ARG A 313 -20.84 12.04 26.79
C ARG A 313 -21.22 13.46 27.21
N THR A 314 -20.98 14.46 26.38
CA THR A 314 -21.26 15.87 26.74
C THR A 314 -22.73 16.25 26.57
N VAL A 315 -23.44 15.62 25.64
CA VAL A 315 -24.87 15.90 25.39
C VAL A 315 -25.81 14.96 26.15
N HIS A 316 -25.39 13.74 26.48
CA HIS A 316 -26.18 12.74 27.23
C HIS A 316 -25.66 12.53 28.66
N THR A 317 -25.31 13.61 29.38
CA THR A 317 -25.19 13.56 30.83
C THR A 317 -26.59 13.39 31.45
N ASP A 318 -27.18 12.20 31.35
CA ASP A 318 -28.38 11.82 32.10
C ASP A 318 -28.08 10.48 32.80
N PRO A 319 -28.14 10.39 34.14
CA PRO A 319 -27.68 9.25 34.91
C PRO A 319 -28.77 8.18 35.07
N ASP A 320 -29.55 7.89 34.02
CA ASP A 320 -30.56 6.84 34.10
C ASP A 320 -30.61 5.96 32.85
N THR A 321 -30.20 4.71 33.08
CA THR A 321 -30.80 3.47 32.62
C THR A 321 -31.28 3.41 31.16
N THR A 322 -30.77 2.42 30.41
CA THR A 322 -31.26 1.88 29.10
C THR A 322 -30.47 2.18 27.82
N ARG A 323 -29.13 2.21 27.84
CA ARG A 323 -28.32 2.17 26.58
C ARG A 323 -27.12 1.22 26.56
N GLN A 324 -27.00 0.31 27.52
CA GLN A 324 -25.95 -0.71 27.48
C GLN A 324 -26.27 -1.87 26.51
N ASN A 325 -27.51 -1.98 26.05
CA ASN A 325 -27.93 -3.05 25.13
C ASN A 325 -27.69 -2.72 23.64
N GLN A 326 -27.70 -1.45 23.21
CA GLN A 326 -27.49 -1.12 21.78
C GLN A 326 -26.03 -1.21 21.34
N VAL A 327 -25.07 -0.89 22.22
CA VAL A 327 -23.64 -1.04 21.91
C VAL A 327 -23.25 -2.52 21.89
N SER A 328 -23.85 -3.34 22.77
CA SER A 328 -23.63 -4.79 22.78
C SER A 328 -24.22 -5.49 21.56
N ASP A 329 -25.40 -5.06 21.08
CA ASP A 329 -26.03 -5.62 19.89
C ASP A 329 -25.34 -5.17 18.60
N PHE A 330 -24.77 -3.96 18.57
CA PHE A 330 -23.92 -3.49 17.48
C PHE A 330 -22.57 -4.22 17.43
N ILE A 331 -21.92 -4.46 18.58
CA ILE A 331 -20.68 -5.26 18.63
C ILE A 331 -20.93 -6.71 18.16
N ARG A 332 -22.09 -7.29 18.46
CA ARG A 332 -22.50 -8.61 17.95
C ARG A 332 -22.84 -8.64 16.46
N SER A 333 -23.29 -7.53 15.87
CA SER A 333 -23.59 -7.48 14.43
C SER A 333 -22.37 -7.17 13.56
N VAL A 334 -21.32 -6.57 14.15
CA VAL A 334 -20.10 -6.14 13.44
C VAL A 334 -18.99 -7.20 13.47
N ILE A 335 -18.99 -8.15 14.41
CA ILE A 335 -18.05 -9.28 14.42
C ILE A 335 -18.84 -10.58 14.23
N PRO A 336 -18.95 -11.14 13.01
CA PRO A 336 -19.34 -12.52 12.89
C PRO A 336 -18.21 -13.34 13.51
N PHE A 337 -18.50 -14.00 14.62
CA PHE A 337 -17.73 -15.13 15.12
C PHE A 337 -17.41 -16.05 13.93
N ARG A 338 -16.14 -16.10 13.49
CA ARG A 338 -15.57 -17.27 12.81
C ARG A 338 -14.74 -18.03 13.84
N CYS A 339 -15.44 -18.68 14.77
CA CYS A 339 -15.02 -19.98 15.25
C CYS A 339 -15.72 -21.00 14.38
N GLY A 340 -14.95 -21.84 13.69
CA GLY A 340 -15.41 -22.87 12.76
C GLY A 340 -14.29 -23.22 11.81
#